data_AF-A0A0B7BSY4-F1
#
_entry.id   AF-A0A0B7BSY4-F1
#
_cell.length_a   1.000
_cell.length_b   1.000
_cell.length_c   1.000
_cell.angle_alpha   90.00
_cell.angle_beta   90.00
_cell.angle_gamma   90.00
#
_symmetry.space_group_name_H-M   'P 1'
#
loop_
_entity.id
_entity.type
_entity.pdbx_description
1 polymer ?
#
loop_
_entity_poly.entity_id
_entity_poly.type
_entity_poly.pdbx_seq_one_letter_code
_entity_poly.pdbx_strand_id
1 'polypeptide(L)'
;MTPDELATQARDILLSTAQNIIPRKVFKKQIYITEKTLKLIEERRKLKQTGLKQNSTEYKNCSREVKKEIRKDKKQHIVSSYNKIDELRKQGKEREMYNEINIMTR
;
A
#
# COMPACT_ATOMS: atom_id res chain seq x y z
N MET A 1 32.47 -21.13 -20.87
CA MET A 1 32.20 -19.91 -20.08
C MET A 1 33.21 -18.86 -20.46
N THR A 2 32.74 -17.79 -21.09
CA THR A 2 33.58 -16.62 -21.40
C THR A 2 33.77 -15.78 -20.12
N PRO A 3 34.82 -14.93 -20.06
CA PRO A 3 35.01 -14.00 -18.96
C PRO A 3 33.78 -13.11 -18.69
N ASP A 4 33.07 -12.73 -19.75
CA ASP A 4 31.85 -11.92 -19.66
C ASP A 4 30.67 -12.69 -19.05
N GLU A 5 30.49 -13.95 -19.42
CA GLU A 5 29.46 -14.82 -18.81
C GLU A 5 29.71 -15.00 -17.31
N LEU A 6 30.97 -15.19 -16.92
CA LEU A 6 31.36 -15.34 -15.52
C LEU A 6 31.15 -14.04 -14.72
N ALA A 7 31.49 -12.89 -15.31
CA ALA A 7 31.28 -11.58 -14.69
C ALA A 7 29.79 -11.23 -14.53
N THR A 8 28.95 -11.71 -15.44
CA THR A 8 27.49 -11.53 -15.38
C THR A 8 26.90 -12.40 -14.27
N GLN A 9 27.28 -13.68 -14.21
CA GLN A 9 26.89 -14.59 -13.12
C GLN A 9 27.31 -14.08 -11.74
N ALA A 10 28.55 -13.60 -11.60
CA ALA A 10 29.05 -13.06 -10.33
C ALA A 10 28.23 -11.83 -9.89
N ARG A 11 27.87 -10.95 -10.83
CA ARG A 11 27.00 -9.80 -10.57
C ARG A 11 25.61 -10.21 -10.12
N ASP A 12 24.99 -11.18 -10.79
CA ASP A 12 23.65 -11.64 -10.46
C ASP A 12 23.59 -12.29 -9.07
N ILE A 13 24.61 -13.08 -8.72
CA ILE A 13 24.75 -13.67 -7.38
C ILE A 13 24.88 -12.57 -6.32
N LEU A 14 25.72 -11.55 -6.56
CA LEU A 14 25.87 -10.42 -5.64
C LEU A 14 24.58 -9.62 -5.46
N LEU A 15 23.85 -9.36 -6.54
CA LEU A 15 22.58 -8.63 -6.48
C LEU A 15 21.49 -9.44 -5.76
N SER A 16 21.39 -10.74 -6.03
CA SER A 16 20.47 -11.67 -5.38
C SER A 16 20.74 -11.77 -3.87
N THR A 17 21.99 -12.02 -3.49
CA THR A 17 22.40 -12.13 -2.09
C THR A 17 22.20 -10.81 -1.34
N ALA A 18 22.56 -9.68 -1.94
CA ALA A 18 22.30 -8.36 -1.36
C ALA A 18 20.81 -8.09 -1.15
N GLN A 19 19.94 -8.45 -2.09
CA GLN A 19 18.48 -8.29 -1.93
C GLN A 19 17.89 -9.10 -0.78
N ASN A 20 18.50 -10.25 -0.46
CA ASN A 20 18.08 -11.12 0.64
C ASN A 20 18.63 -10.67 2.00
N ILE A 21 19.84 -10.10 2.02
CA ILE A 21 20.50 -9.63 3.24
C ILE A 21 19.94 -8.26 3.68
N ILE A 22 19.60 -7.38 2.74
CA ILE A 22 19.12 -6.04 3.07
C ILE A 22 17.69 -6.12 3.65
N PRO A 23 17.48 -5.76 4.93
CA PRO A 23 16.17 -5.83 5.55
C PRO A 23 15.22 -4.83 4.88
N ARG A 24 14.08 -5.32 4.38
CA ARG A 24 13.05 -4.49 3.78
C ARG A 24 12.13 -3.93 4.85
N LYS A 25 11.88 -2.63 4.81
CA LYS A 25 10.92 -1.99 5.71
C LYS A 25 9.51 -2.52 5.39
N VAL A 26 8.94 -3.30 6.31
CA VAL A 26 7.58 -3.82 6.19
C VAL A 26 6.61 -2.70 6.58
N PHE A 27 5.81 -2.25 5.62
CA PHE A 27 4.75 -1.29 5.89
C PHE A 27 3.45 -2.04 6.12
N LYS A 28 2.85 -1.88 7.31
CA LYS A 28 1.51 -2.42 7.57
C LYS A 28 0.50 -1.76 6.64
N LYS A 29 -0.42 -2.56 6.08
CA LYS A 29 -1.55 -2.06 5.31
C LYS A 29 -2.44 -1.21 6.23
N GLN A 30 -2.83 -0.04 5.75
CA GLN A 30 -3.80 0.80 6.46
C GLN A 30 -5.18 0.16 6.43
N ILE A 31 -5.89 0.21 7.56
CA ILE A 31 -7.19 -0.47 7.76
C ILE A 31 -8.21 -0.06 6.70
N TYR A 32 -8.20 1.23 6.33
CA TYR A 32 -9.14 1.79 5.37
C TYR A 32 -8.85 1.43 3.90
N ILE A 33 -7.68 0.87 3.56
CA ILE A 33 -7.35 0.56 2.16
C ILE A 33 -8.12 -0.70 1.72
N THR A 34 -8.93 -0.54 0.68
CA THR A 34 -9.67 -1.66 0.09
C THR A 34 -8.76 -2.55 -0.76
N GLU A 35 -9.20 -3.78 -1.04
CA GLU A 35 -8.47 -4.70 -1.94
C GLU A 35 -8.35 -4.14 -3.36
N LYS A 36 -9.37 -3.42 -3.83
CA LYS A 36 -9.35 -2.74 -5.13
C LYS A 36 -8.17 -1.75 -5.21
N THR A 37 -8.06 -0.88 -4.21
CA THR A 37 -6.97 0.11 -4.12
C THR A 37 -5.61 -0.58 -3.95
N LEU A 38 -5.56 -1.71 -3.26
CA LEU A 38 -4.35 -2.51 -3.10
C LEU A 38 -3.83 -3.04 -4.45
N LYS A 39 -4.72 -3.57 -5.31
CA LYS A 39 -4.37 -4.02 -6.67
C LYS A 39 -3.77 -2.88 -7.51
N LEU A 40 -4.35 -1.68 -7.47
CA LEU A 40 -3.81 -0.51 -8.17
C LEU A 40 -2.41 -0.10 -7.64
N ILE A 41 -2.17 -0.22 -6.33
CA ILE A 41 -0.86 0.04 -5.75
C ILE A 41 0.18 -0.96 -6.26
N GLU A 42 -0.20 -2.23 -6.40
CA GLU A 42 0.66 -3.30 -6.92
C GLU A 42 0.97 -3.10 -8.40
N GLU A 43 -0.03 -2.74 -9.21
CA GLU A 43 0.18 -2.38 -10.62
C GLU A 43 1.18 -1.23 -10.75
N ARG A 44 1.02 -0.18 -9.94
CA ARG A 44 1.98 0.93 -9.90
C ARG A 44 3.39 0.48 -9.53
N ARG A 45 3.53 -0.47 -8.60
CA ARG A 45 4.83 -1.04 -8.20
C ARG A 45 5.46 -1.83 -9.34
N LYS A 46 4.67 -2.63 -10.07
CA LYS A 46 5.13 -3.36 -11.26
C LYS A 46 5.62 -2.41 -12.35
N LEU A 47 4.85 -1.35 -12.65
CA LEU A 47 5.26 -0.32 -13.61
C LEU A 47 6.58 0.36 -13.22
N LYS A 48 6.82 0.57 -11.91
CA LYS A 48 8.09 1.11 -11.44
C LYS A 48 9.25 0.14 -11.63
N GLN A 49 9.01 -1.17 -11.46
CA GLN A 49 10.04 -2.21 -11.61
C GLN A 49 10.43 -2.47 -13.06
N THR A 50 9.50 -2.32 -14.01
CA THR A 50 9.76 -2.51 -15.44
C THR A 50 10.53 -1.35 -16.09
N GLY A 51 10.97 -0.35 -15.31
CA GLY A 51 11.81 0.75 -15.81
C GLY A 51 11.04 1.89 -16.48
N LEU A 52 9.71 1.84 -16.53
CA LEU A 52 8.87 2.99 -16.85
C LEU A 52 9.06 4.04 -15.75
N LYS A 53 10.01 4.95 -15.98
CA LYS A 53 10.33 6.05 -15.07
C LYS A 53 9.08 6.90 -14.81
N GLN A 54 9.11 7.67 -13.73
CA GLN A 54 8.04 8.59 -13.29
C GLN A 54 7.46 9.51 -14.38
N ASN A 55 8.15 9.65 -15.52
CA ASN A 55 7.76 10.50 -16.64
C ASN A 55 6.80 9.84 -17.64
N SER A 56 6.61 8.53 -17.61
CA SER A 56 5.59 7.85 -18.44
C SER A 56 4.18 8.32 -18.08
N THR A 57 3.39 8.64 -19.10
CA THR A 57 1.97 9.02 -18.97
C THR A 57 1.17 7.95 -18.23
N GLU A 58 1.45 6.68 -18.50
CA GLU A 58 0.80 5.53 -17.85
C GLU A 58 1.09 5.50 -16.35
N TYR A 59 2.36 5.66 -15.97
CA TYR A 59 2.75 5.70 -14.56
C TYR A 59 2.12 6.90 -13.82
N LYS A 60 2.04 8.07 -14.47
CA LYS A 60 1.39 9.26 -13.92
C LYS A 60 -0.11 9.04 -13.73
N ASN A 61 -0.78 8.46 -14.71
CA ASN A 61 -2.20 8.14 -14.65
C ASN A 61 -2.50 7.14 -13.53
N CYS A 62 -1.76 6.02 -13.49
CA CYS A 62 -1.87 5.02 -12.42
C CYS A 62 -1.61 5.64 -11.04
N SER A 63 -0.57 6.48 -10.91
CA SER A 63 -0.28 7.20 -9.66
C SER A 63 -1.40 8.14 -9.24
N ARG A 64 -2.06 8.80 -10.19
CA ARG A 64 -3.21 9.68 -9.93
C ARG A 64 -4.43 8.88 -9.47
N GLU A 65 -4.69 7.74 -10.10
CA GLU A 65 -5.79 6.85 -9.75
C GLU A 65 -5.61 6.25 -8.36
N VAL A 66 -4.41 5.77 -8.03
CA VAL A 66 -4.07 5.31 -6.68
C VAL A 66 -4.35 6.40 -5.64
N LYS A 67 -3.91 7.64 -5.88
CA LYS A 67 -4.19 8.76 -4.97
C LYS A 67 -5.69 9.05 -4.84
N LYS A 68 -6.44 8.97 -5.94
CA LYS A 68 -7.89 9.20 -5.96
C LYS A 68 -8.62 8.14 -5.13
N GLU A 69 -8.31 6.87 -5.33
CA GLU A 69 -8.98 5.79 -4.61
C GLU A 69 -8.58 5.75 -3.13
N ILE A 70 -7.31 6.02 -2.78
CA ILE A 70 -6.91 6.15 -1.36
C ILE A 70 -7.71 7.24 -0.64
N ARG A 71 -7.94 8.39 -1.28
CA ARG A 71 -8.75 9.47 -0.67
C ARG A 71 -10.21 9.05 -0.53
N LYS A 72 -10.76 8.34 -1.51
CA LYS A 72 -12.12 7.83 -1.49
C LYS A 72 -12.31 6.81 -0.36
N ASP A 73 -11.42 5.82 -0.29
CA ASP A 73 -11.38 4.79 0.75
C ASP A 73 -11.29 5.42 2.15
N LYS A 74 -10.39 6.38 2.34
CA LYS A 74 -10.27 7.09 3.62
C LYS A 74 -11.56 7.84 3.99
N LYS A 75 -12.17 8.56 3.03
CA LYS A 75 -13.43 9.27 3.27
C LYS A 75 -14.54 8.29 3.65
N GLN A 76 -14.67 7.18 2.93
CA GLN A 76 -15.69 6.17 3.20
C GLN A 76 -15.51 5.54 4.58
N HIS A 77 -14.27 5.22 4.96
CA HIS A 77 -13.96 4.69 6.27
C HIS A 77 -14.34 5.66 7.40
N ILE A 78 -14.03 6.95 7.27
CA ILE A 78 -14.40 7.96 8.26
C ILE A 78 -15.93 8.05 8.41
N VAL A 79 -16.66 8.10 7.29
CA VAL A 79 -18.14 8.17 7.32
C VAL A 79 -18.74 6.92 7.94
N SER A 80 -18.27 5.73 7.55
CA SER A 80 -18.72 4.46 8.11
C SER A 80 -18.46 4.38 9.62
N SER A 81 -17.29 4.83 10.06
CA SER A 81 -16.90 4.82 11.47
C SER A 81 -17.76 5.80 12.28
N TYR A 82 -18.03 6.99 11.74
CA TYR A 82 -18.95 7.96 12.36
C TYR A 82 -20.36 7.39 12.53
N ASN A 83 -20.92 6.80 11.45
CA ASN A 83 -22.25 6.19 11.50
C ASN A 83 -22.32 5.08 12.56
N LYS A 84 -21.29 4.23 12.62
CA LYS A 84 -21.19 3.17 13.63
C LYS A 84 -21.13 3.72 15.06
N ILE A 85 -20.37 4.79 15.28
CA ILE A 85 -20.31 5.48 16.59
C ILE A 85 -21.68 6.06 16.96
N ASP A 86 -22.38 6.69 16.03
CA ASP A 86 -23.71 7.27 16.28
C ASP A 86 -24.77 6.18 16.59
N GLU A 87 -24.70 5.04 15.90
CA GLU A 87 -25.53 3.86 16.20
C GLU A 87 -25.23 3.28 17.58
N LEU A 88 -23.96 3.10 17.94
CA LEU A 88 -23.57 2.59 19.27
C LEU A 88 -23.99 3.54 20.38
N ARG A 89 -23.90 4.86 20.15
CA ARG A 89 -24.41 5.89 21.05
C ARG A 89 -25.92 5.76 21.25
N LYS A 90 -26.70 5.61 20.17
CA LYS A 90 -28.16 5.41 20.24
C LYS A 90 -28.54 4.13 20.99
N GLN A 91 -27.72 3.09 20.89
CA GLN A 91 -27.91 1.81 21.58
C GLN A 91 -27.42 1.81 23.05
N GLY A 92 -26.81 2.89 23.54
CA GLY A 92 -26.24 2.97 24.88
C GLY A 92 -24.99 2.08 25.09
N LYS A 93 -24.32 1.65 24.02
CA LYS A 93 -23.14 0.77 24.07
C LYS A 93 -21.84 1.55 24.16
N GLU A 94 -21.65 2.26 25.28
CA GLU A 94 -20.55 3.20 25.48
C GLU A 94 -19.16 2.55 25.32
N ARG A 95 -18.95 1.34 25.84
CA ARG A 95 -17.66 0.63 25.74
C ARG A 95 -17.28 0.33 24.29
N GLU A 96 -18.23 -0.13 23.49
CA GLU A 96 -18.01 -0.40 22.06
C GLU A 96 -17.76 0.90 21.29
N MET A 97 -18.47 1.97 21.64
CA MET A 97 -18.26 3.30 21.07
C MET A 97 -16.84 3.82 21.33
N TYR A 98 -16.35 3.74 22.58
CA TYR A 98 -14.97 4.14 22.93
C TYR A 98 -13.92 3.30 22.19
N ASN A 99 -14.16 2.00 22.01
CA ASN A 99 -13.27 1.15 21.22
C ASN A 99 -13.19 1.61 19.76
N GLU A 100 -14.31 1.96 19.15
CA GLU A 100 -14.35 2.44 17.76
C GLU A 100 -13.63 3.80 17.61
N ILE A 101 -13.79 4.70 18.57
CA ILE A 101 -13.07 5.97 18.62
C ILE A 101 -11.55 5.76 18.73
N ASN A 102 -11.12 4.80 19.55
CA ASN A 102 -9.70 4.43 19.69
C ASN A 102 -9.13 3.85 18.38
N ILE A 103 -9.92 3.11 17.61
CA ILE A 103 -9.51 2.58 16.30
C ILE A 103 -9.32 3.71 15.29
N MET A 104 -10.14 4.77 15.34
CA MET A 104 -10.02 5.92 14.43
C MET A 104 -8.84 6.85 14.73
N THR A 105 -8.38 6.90 15.98
CA THR A 105 -7.39 7.88 16.45
C THR A 105 -5.95 7.34 16.49
N ARG A 106 -5.75 6.04 16.28
CA ARG A 106 -4.43 5.37 16.19
C ARG A 106 -3.97 5.20 14.75
#